data_AF-A0A318HU78-F1
#
_entry.id   AF-A0A318HU78-F1
#
_cell.length_a   1.000
_cell.length_b   1.000
_cell.length_c   1.000
_cell.angle_alpha   90.00
_cell.angle_beta   90.00
_cell.angle_gamma   90.00
#
_symmetry.space_group_name_H-M   'P 1'
#
loop_
_entity.id
_entity.type
_entity.pdbx_description
1 polymer ?
#
loop_
_entity_poly.entity_id
_entity_poly.type
_entity_poly.pdbx_seq_one_letter_code
_entity_poly.pdbx_strand_id
1 'polypeptide(L)'
;NRTMCTEKGITTCFVRKGPRPKEEAGCLNRARRIIGTLRATVMEGSFGNQKQHYAVGRIKARNMFSETLLLFFGIHTANAAVLAARQMARDMKKAA
;
A
#
# COMPACT_ATOMS: atom_id res chain seq x y z
N ASN A 1 -0.11 -15.27 5.02
CA ASN A 1 0.60 -14.46 4.00
C ASN A 1 2.12 -14.48 4.14
N ARG A 2 2.74 -13.95 5.20
CA ARG A 2 4.22 -13.92 5.30
C ARG A 2 4.88 -15.30 5.23
N THR A 3 4.40 -16.26 6.03
CA THR A 3 4.92 -17.63 6.10
C THR A 3 4.87 -18.32 4.74
N MET A 4 3.69 -18.32 4.10
CA MET A 4 3.52 -18.87 2.75
C MET A 4 4.43 -18.23 1.70
N CYS A 5 4.59 -16.90 1.70
CA CYS A 5 5.49 -16.23 0.76
C CYS A 5 6.94 -16.68 0.96
N THR A 6 7.38 -16.85 2.21
CA THR A 6 8.72 -17.37 2.53
C THR A 6 8.89 -18.82 2.08
N GLU A 7 7.92 -19.68 2.37
CA GLU A 7 7.93 -21.10 1.95
C GLU A 7 8.03 -21.25 0.42
N LYS A 8 7.40 -20.33 -0.33
CA LYS A 8 7.42 -20.33 -1.80
C LYS A 8 8.58 -19.54 -2.41
N GLY A 9 9.50 -18.98 -1.62
CA GLY A 9 10.59 -18.14 -2.11
C GLY A 9 10.13 -16.82 -2.76
N ILE A 10 8.92 -16.37 -2.46
CA ILE A 10 8.34 -15.14 -3.03
C ILE A 10 8.92 -13.92 -2.33
N THR A 11 9.53 -13.04 -3.11
CA THR A 11 10.01 -11.74 -2.60
C THR A 11 8.83 -10.82 -2.31
N THR A 12 8.83 -10.19 -1.14
CA THR A 12 7.73 -9.29 -0.69
C THR A 12 8.27 -7.93 -0.24
N CYS A 13 7.43 -6.90 -0.30
CA CYS A 13 7.73 -5.56 0.21
C CYS A 13 7.41 -5.37 1.71
N PHE A 14 7.13 -6.46 2.43
CA PHE A 14 6.72 -6.37 3.82
C PHE A 14 7.83 -5.78 4.70
N VAL A 15 7.44 -4.93 5.65
CA VAL A 15 8.35 -4.44 6.70
C VAL A 15 8.94 -5.64 7.43
N ARG A 16 10.28 -5.71 7.55
CA ARG A 16 10.95 -6.81 8.26
C ARG A 16 10.58 -6.78 9.74
N LYS A 17 10.60 -7.96 10.36
CA LYS A 17 10.62 -8.09 11.81
C LYS A 17 12.08 -8.26 12.25
N GLY A 18 12.46 -7.63 13.35
CA GLY A 18 13.80 -7.76 13.94
C GLY A 18 14.89 -6.85 13.37
N PRO A 19 16.13 -7.00 13.85
CA PRO A 19 17.25 -6.11 13.52
C PRO A 19 17.65 -6.15 12.04
N ARG A 20 18.13 -5.02 11.53
CA ARG A 20 18.64 -4.92 10.17
C ARG A 20 20.00 -5.63 10.07
N PRO A 21 20.22 -6.54 9.08
CA PRO A 21 21.55 -7.09 8.85
C PRO A 21 22.51 -5.99 8.37
N LYS A 22 23.80 -6.15 8.71
CA LYS A 22 24.86 -5.20 8.31
C LYS A 22 24.98 -5.05 6.80
N GLU A 23 24.83 -6.14 6.06
CA GLU A 23 24.82 -6.14 4.61
C GLU A 23 23.45 -6.62 4.10
N GLU A 24 22.75 -5.72 3.42
CA GLU A 24 21.54 -6.07 2.70
C GLU A 24 21.80 -5.80 1.22
N ALA A 25 21.68 -6.83 0.39
CA ALA A 25 21.94 -6.72 -1.04
C ALA A 25 21.11 -5.57 -1.63
N GLY A 26 21.75 -4.60 -2.28
CA GLY A 26 21.08 -3.42 -2.85
C GLY A 26 19.92 -3.79 -3.79
N CYS A 27 20.03 -4.93 -4.47
CA CYS A 27 18.98 -5.51 -5.31
C CYS A 27 17.68 -5.80 -4.53
N LEU A 28 17.76 -6.33 -3.31
CA LEU A 28 16.59 -6.60 -2.46
C LEU A 28 15.87 -5.29 -2.09
N ASN A 29 16.61 -4.23 -1.78
CA ASN A 29 16.01 -2.94 -1.44
C ASN A 29 15.30 -2.30 -2.63
N ARG A 30 15.89 -2.39 -3.83
CA ARG A 30 15.24 -1.94 -5.06
C ARG A 30 13.97 -2.75 -5.36
N ALA A 31 14.01 -4.07 -5.24
CA ALA A 31 12.86 -4.94 -5.44
C ALA A 31 11.73 -4.62 -4.47
N ARG A 32 12.01 -4.49 -3.16
CA ARG A 32 11.00 -4.10 -2.17
C ARG A 32 10.37 -2.75 -2.46
N ARG A 33 11.16 -1.77 -2.92
CA ARG A 33 10.64 -0.46 -3.32
C ARG A 33 9.67 -0.57 -4.49
N ILE A 34 10.04 -1.31 -5.54
CA ILE A 34 9.19 -1.50 -6.73
C ILE A 34 7.91 -2.23 -6.35
N ILE A 35 8.00 -3.37 -5.65
CA ILE A 35 6.85 -4.16 -5.20
C ILE A 35 5.96 -3.32 -4.27
N GLY A 36 6.54 -2.50 -3.39
CA GLY A 36 5.80 -1.63 -2.48
C GLY A 36 5.06 -0.51 -3.22
N THR A 37 5.66 0.08 -4.24
CA THR A 37 5.00 1.05 -5.12
C THR A 37 3.85 0.38 -5.88
N LEU A 38 4.11 -0.77 -6.52
CA LEU A 38 3.09 -1.53 -7.25
C LEU A 38 1.93 -1.94 -6.35
N ARG A 39 2.20 -2.40 -5.12
CA ARG A 39 1.16 -2.75 -4.15
C ARG A 39 0.38 -1.52 -3.64
N ALA A 40 1.01 -0.35 -3.57
CA ALA A 40 0.33 0.89 -3.22
C ALA A 40 -0.53 1.42 -4.38
N THR A 41 -0.15 1.15 -5.63
CA THR A 41 -0.95 1.51 -6.81
C THR A 41 -2.05 0.48 -7.10
N VAL A 42 -1.76 -0.80 -6.94
CA VAL A 42 -2.69 -1.92 -7.08
C VAL A 42 -3.40 -2.12 -5.74
N MET A 43 -4.33 -1.20 -5.44
CA MET A 43 -5.52 -1.28 -4.55
C MET A 43 -5.49 -1.96 -3.15
N GLU A 44 -4.57 -2.86 -2.82
CA GLU A 44 -4.52 -3.62 -1.57
C GLU A 44 -3.97 -2.83 -0.37
N GLY A 45 -3.16 -1.79 -0.62
CA GLY A 45 -2.36 -1.15 0.44
C GLY A 45 -3.11 -0.17 1.34
N SER A 46 -4.01 0.63 0.77
CA SER A 46 -4.69 1.71 1.50
C SER A 46 -6.00 1.26 2.16
N PHE A 47 -6.73 0.36 1.49
CA PHE A 47 -8.05 -0.06 1.91
C PHE A 47 -8.07 -0.58 3.35
N GLY A 48 -7.15 -1.50 3.69
CA GLY A 48 -7.09 -2.08 5.03
C GLY A 48 -6.82 -1.07 6.15
N ASN A 49 -5.98 -0.05 5.89
CA ASN A 49 -5.58 0.92 6.91
C ASN A 49 -6.53 2.11 7.02
N GLN A 50 -7.20 2.49 5.94
CA GLN A 50 -8.03 3.71 5.89
C GLN A 50 -9.51 3.42 5.62
N LYS A 51 -9.98 2.19 5.84
CA LYS A 51 -11.36 1.79 5.51
C LYS A 51 -12.43 2.71 6.10
N GLN A 52 -12.17 3.23 7.30
CA GLN A 52 -13.11 4.10 8.01
C GLN A 52 -13.11 5.55 7.50
N HIS A 53 -12.04 6.00 6.84
CA HIS A 53 -11.89 7.40 6.42
C HIS A 53 -12.55 7.69 5.06
N TYR A 54 -12.76 6.67 4.22
CA TYR A 54 -13.30 6.83 2.86
C TYR A 54 -14.60 6.06 2.65
N ALA A 55 -15.44 5.97 3.69
CA ALA A 55 -16.78 5.35 3.65
C ALA A 55 -16.84 3.89 3.18
N VAL A 56 -15.71 3.17 3.14
CA VAL A 56 -15.65 1.74 2.79
C VAL A 56 -15.73 0.81 4.01
N GLY A 57 -15.87 1.37 5.22
CA GLY A 57 -16.15 0.60 6.44
C GLY A 57 -17.55 -0.03 6.45
N ARG A 58 -18.52 0.64 5.80
CA ARG A 58 -19.86 0.10 5.52
C ARG A 58 -20.43 0.77 4.27
N ILE A 59 -20.58 0.00 3.20
CA ILE A 59 -21.14 0.50 1.95
C ILE A 59 -22.67 0.47 2.04
N LYS A 60 -23.33 1.63 1.91
CA LYS A 60 -24.80 1.77 1.95
C LYS A 60 -25.43 1.74 0.54
N ALA A 61 -24.81 1.02 -0.40
CA ALA A 61 -25.36 0.82 -1.73
C ALA A 61 -26.53 -0.18 -1.71
N ARG A 62 -27.51 0.01 -2.59
CA ARG A 62 -28.67 -0.90 -2.74
C ARG A 62 -28.60 -1.77 -4.00
N ASN A 63 -27.55 -1.63 -4.81
CA ASN A 63 -27.31 -2.45 -6.00
C ASN A 63 -25.80 -2.67 -6.22
N MET A 64 -25.48 -3.75 -6.93
CA MET A 64 -24.10 -4.22 -7.16
C MET A 64 -23.24 -3.19 -7.90
N PHE A 65 -23.82 -2.46 -8.86
CA PHE A 65 -23.10 -1.41 -9.58
C PHE A 65 -22.64 -0.29 -8.65
N SER A 66 -23.54 0.22 -7.81
CA SER A 66 -23.24 1.30 -6.87
C SER A 66 -22.31 0.83 -5.76
N GLU A 67 -22.44 -0.43 -5.33
CA GLU A 67 -21.53 -1.04 -4.37
C GLU A 67 -20.11 -1.11 -4.92
N THR A 68 -19.98 -1.60 -6.15
CA THR A 68 -18.71 -1.69 -6.87
C THR A 68 -18.11 -0.28 -7.02
N LEU A 69 -18.90 0.67 -7.51
CA LEU A 69 -18.45 2.06 -7.69
C LEU A 69 -17.95 2.68 -6.38
N LEU A 70 -18.69 2.54 -5.29
CA LEU A 70 -18.31 3.09 -3.98
C LEU A 70 -17.06 2.41 -3.41
N LEU A 71 -16.92 1.09 -3.61
CA LEU A 71 -15.73 0.35 -3.20
C LEU A 71 -14.49 0.83 -3.96
N PHE A 72 -14.57 0.91 -5.29
CA PHE A 72 -13.48 1.42 -6.13
C PHE A 72 -13.15 2.88 -5.80
N PHE A 73 -14.17 3.74 -5.68
CA PHE A 73 -13.99 5.13 -5.34
C PHE A 73 -13.23 5.29 -4.02
N GLY A 74 -13.68 4.66 -2.94
CA GLY A 74 -13.02 4.77 -1.64
C GLY A 74 -11.60 4.23 -1.62
N ILE A 75 -11.32 3.12 -2.34
CA ILE A 75 -9.95 2.59 -2.48
C ILE A 75 -9.06 3.59 -3.22
N HIS A 76 -9.51 4.12 -4.36
CA HIS A 76 -8.73 5.04 -5.17
C HIS A 76 -8.48 6.37 -4.45
N THR A 77 -9.46 6.91 -3.74
CA THR A 77 -9.29 8.13 -2.93
C THR A 77 -8.26 7.92 -1.82
N ALA A 78 -8.32 6.78 -1.12
CA ALA A 78 -7.34 6.44 -0.08
C ALA A 78 -5.91 6.32 -0.66
N ASN A 79 -5.76 5.67 -1.82
CA ASN A 79 -4.48 5.59 -2.53
C ASN A 79 -3.96 6.99 -2.93
N ALA A 80 -4.81 7.83 -3.51
CA ALA A 80 -4.44 9.17 -3.95
C ALA A 80 -3.97 10.04 -2.77
N ALA A 81 -4.66 10.00 -1.64
CA ALA A 81 -4.29 10.73 -0.44
C ALA A 81 -2.91 10.29 0.11
N VAL A 82 -2.63 8.98 0.14
CA VAL A 82 -1.31 8.46 0.55
C VAL A 82 -0.21 8.90 -0.41
N LEU A 83 -0.46 8.87 -1.72
CA LEU A 83 0.50 9.32 -2.73
C LEU A 83 0.78 10.83 -2.59
N ALA A 84 -0.25 11.64 -2.41
CA ALA A 84 -0.13 13.08 -2.18
C ALA A 84 0.70 13.39 -0.93
N ALA A 85 0.40 12.76 0.21
CA ALA A 85 1.16 12.95 1.44
C ALA A 85 2.64 12.55 1.29
N ARG A 86 2.93 11.46 0.57
CA ARG A 86 4.30 11.04 0.25
C ARG A 86 5.02 12.04 -0.64
N GLN A 87 4.31 12.62 -1.60
CA GLN A 87 4.88 13.60 -2.51
C GLN A 87 5.23 14.89 -1.76
N MET A 88 4.29 15.42 -0.96
CA MET A 88 4.53 16.57 -0.09
C MET A 88 5.74 16.36 0.83
N ALA A 89 5.84 15.20 1.49
CA ALA A 89 6.98 14.88 2.35
C ALA A 89 8.32 14.80 1.60
N ARG A 90 8.32 14.42 0.31
CA ARG A 90 9.52 14.45 -0.53
C ARG A 90 9.89 15.87 -0.92
N ASP A 91 8.91 16.69 -1.25
CA ASP A 91 9.14 18.07 -1.68
C ASP A 91 9.64 18.92 -0.51
N MET A 92 9.09 18.74 0.69
CA MET A 92 9.62 19.36 1.93
C MET A 92 11.08 18.98 2.20
N LYS A 93 11.46 17.71 1.95
CA LYS A 93 12.85 17.26 2.10
C LYS A 93 13.82 17.79 1.05
N LYS A 94 13.32 18.26 -0.11
CA LYS A 94 14.15 18.89 -1.13
C LYS A 94 14.34 20.38 -0.87
N ALA A 95 13.39 21.01 -0.19
CA ALA A 95 13.41 22.43 0.13
C ALA A 95 14.21 22.76 1.40
N ALA A 96 14.48 21.77 2.25
CA ALA A 96 15.34 21.84 3.43
C ALA A 96 16.77 21.42 3.09
#